data_AF-A0A0D6PFK0-F1
#
_entry.id   AF-A0A0D6PFK0-F1
#
_cell.length_a   1.000
_cell.length_b   1.000
_cell.length_c   1.000
_cell.angle_alpha   90.00
_cell.angle_beta   90.00
_cell.angle_gamma   90.00
#
_symmetry.space_group_name_H-M   'P 1'
#
loop_
_entity.id
_entity.type
_entity.pdbx_description
1 polymer ?
#
loop_
_entity_poly.entity_id
_entity_poly.type
_entity_poly.pdbx_seq_one_letter_code
_entity_poly.pdbx_strand_id
1 'polypeptide(L)'
;MNFSGQFRQVEHPAPLSREPGDASMLLRQGLELVEALSLKLHQLDALMLTGKPNEISEAAASVEVALQDAAPAFAEITEMMGRLGASNLAAAAAQLRHIEQTDAAGLADALRGALSRFAKRSVNATRRAQQLNRGLSAALRGLQALGVQEAGRLIAEA
;
A
#
# COMPACT_ATOMS: atom_id res chain seq x y z
N MET A 1 -9.63 71.82 10.68
CA MET A 1 -9.81 70.70 9.72
C MET A 1 -8.70 69.70 9.99
N ASN A 2 -8.97 68.65 10.77
CA ASN A 2 -7.98 67.62 11.11
C ASN A 2 -8.35 66.33 10.37
N PHE A 3 -7.55 65.95 9.38
CA PHE A 3 -7.64 64.63 8.73
C PHE A 3 -6.59 63.71 9.36
N SER A 4 -6.98 62.99 10.41
CA SER A 4 -6.22 61.85 10.93
C SER A 4 -6.49 60.65 10.03
N GLY A 5 -5.55 60.35 9.13
CA GLY A 5 -5.54 59.14 8.34
C GLY A 5 -5.35 57.92 9.25
N GLN A 6 -6.45 57.22 9.55
CA GLN A 6 -6.42 55.91 10.19
C GLN A 6 -5.86 54.90 9.19
N PHE A 7 -4.62 54.46 9.41
CA PHE A 7 -4.12 53.24 8.80
C PHE A 7 -4.94 52.08 9.37
N ARG A 8 -5.90 51.58 8.58
CA ARG A 8 -6.51 50.27 8.81
C ARG A 8 -5.38 49.24 8.75
N GLN A 9 -5.01 48.68 9.91
CA GLN A 9 -4.30 47.41 9.95
C GLN A 9 -5.18 46.40 9.23
N VAL A 10 -4.71 45.95 8.07
CA VAL A 10 -5.32 44.84 7.34
C VAL A 10 -5.07 43.62 8.20
N GLU A 11 -6.12 43.18 8.92
CA GLU A 11 -6.15 41.89 9.59
C GLU A 11 -5.70 40.84 8.59
N HIS A 12 -4.51 40.28 8.82
CA HIS A 12 -4.09 39.08 8.12
C HIS A 12 -5.13 38.01 8.45
N PRO A 13 -5.69 37.30 7.46
CA PRO A 13 -6.50 36.14 7.78
C PRO A 13 -5.63 35.21 8.61
N ALA A 14 -6.10 34.88 9.82
CA ALA A 14 -5.48 33.91 10.69
C ALA A 14 -5.04 32.71 9.84
N PRO A 15 -3.81 32.19 9.99
CA PRO A 15 -3.51 30.89 9.41
C PRO A 15 -4.55 29.96 10.01
N LEU A 16 -5.38 29.37 9.15
CA LEU A 16 -6.27 28.28 9.55
C LEU A 16 -5.35 27.21 10.13
N SER A 17 -5.22 27.22 11.46
CA SER A 17 -4.58 26.19 12.26
C SER A 17 -5.36 24.91 11.98
N ARG A 18 -4.96 24.20 10.94
CA ARG A 18 -5.36 22.82 10.74
C ARG A 18 -4.73 22.09 11.92
N GLU A 19 -5.59 21.70 12.85
CA GLU A 19 -5.23 21.15 14.14
C GLU A 19 -4.14 20.07 13.98
N PRO A 20 -3.07 20.07 14.80
CA PRO A 20 -2.05 19.03 14.78
C PRO A 20 -2.62 17.60 15.01
N GLY A 21 -3.87 17.49 15.46
CA GLY A 21 -4.63 16.25 15.55
C GLY A 21 -5.01 15.64 14.19
N ASP A 22 -5.16 16.43 13.13
CA ASP A 22 -5.65 15.94 11.83
C ASP A 22 -4.56 15.14 11.10
N ALA A 23 -3.31 15.65 11.11
CA ALA A 23 -2.17 14.98 10.49
C ALA A 23 -1.75 13.70 11.24
N SER A 24 -1.76 13.73 12.56
CA SER A 24 -1.40 12.57 13.39
C SER A 24 -2.43 11.44 13.28
N MET A 25 -3.73 11.76 13.31
CA MET A 25 -4.78 10.76 13.09
C MET A 25 -4.69 10.11 11.71
N LEU A 26 -4.47 10.91 10.68
CA LEU A 26 -4.37 10.43 9.30
C LEU A 26 -3.13 9.55 9.08
N LEU A 27 -1.98 9.92 9.66
CA LEU A 27 -0.77 9.09 9.64
C LEU A 27 -0.93 7.79 10.43
N ARG A 28 -1.63 7.83 11.57
CA ARG A 28 -1.95 6.62 12.35
C ARG A 28 -2.86 5.68 11.57
N GLN A 29 -3.92 6.20 10.96
CA GLN A 29 -4.82 5.43 10.11
C GLN A 29 -4.06 4.79 8.92
N GLY A 30 -3.17 5.56 8.29
CA GLY A 30 -2.29 5.04 7.25
C GLY A 30 -1.41 3.88 7.74
N LEU A 31 -0.87 3.99 8.96
CA LEU A 31 -0.04 2.95 9.55
C LEU A 31 -0.84 1.66 9.78
N GLU A 32 -2.02 1.78 10.38
CA GLU A 32 -2.93 0.66 10.65
C GLU A 32 -3.33 -0.06 9.35
N LEU A 33 -3.65 0.71 8.29
CA LEU A 33 -3.97 0.14 6.97
C LEU A 33 -2.80 -0.64 6.37
N VAL A 34 -1.58 -0.09 6.44
CA VAL A 34 -0.37 -0.76 5.92
C VAL A 34 -0.06 -2.04 6.71
N GLU A 35 -0.29 -2.04 8.01
CA GLU A 35 -0.13 -3.23 8.85
C GLU A 35 -1.18 -4.31 8.53
N ALA A 36 -2.45 -3.92 8.39
CA ALA A 36 -3.53 -4.83 7.99
C ALA A 36 -3.27 -5.45 6.61
N LEU A 37 -2.86 -4.64 5.63
CA LEU A 37 -2.47 -5.10 4.30
C LEU A 37 -1.24 -6.02 4.34
N SER A 38 -0.28 -5.70 5.20
CA SER A 38 0.91 -6.54 5.40
C SER A 38 0.57 -7.92 5.97
N LEU A 39 -0.39 -7.99 6.89
CA LEU A 39 -0.87 -9.24 7.46
C LEU A 39 -1.58 -10.10 6.40
N LYS A 40 -2.48 -9.48 5.61
CA LYS A 40 -3.17 -10.17 4.50
C LYS A 40 -2.18 -10.70 3.45
N LEU A 41 -1.17 -9.92 3.09
CA LEU A 41 -0.10 -10.39 2.21
C LEU A 41 0.69 -11.55 2.81
N HIS A 42 0.95 -11.55 4.11
CA HIS A 42 1.64 -12.66 4.76
C HIS A 42 0.80 -13.94 4.75
N GLN A 43 -0.52 -13.82 4.98
CA GLN A 43 -1.45 -14.94 4.88
C GLN A 43 -1.50 -15.50 3.45
N LEU A 44 -1.56 -14.63 2.43
CA LEU A 44 -1.49 -15.04 1.03
C LEU A 44 -0.17 -15.77 0.72
N ASP A 45 0.95 -15.25 1.21
CA ASP A 45 2.26 -15.84 1.03
C ASP A 45 2.37 -17.24 1.69
N ALA A 46 1.75 -17.43 2.86
CA ALA A 46 1.65 -18.72 3.52
C ALA A 46 0.75 -19.69 2.76
N LEU A 47 -0.40 -19.23 2.25
CA LEU A 47 -1.32 -20.03 1.44
C LEU A 47 -0.66 -20.49 0.12
N MET A 48 0.17 -19.64 -0.50
CA MET A 48 0.95 -20.01 -1.68
C MET A 48 1.90 -21.20 -1.43
N LEU A 49 2.39 -21.39 -0.19
CA LEU A 49 3.21 -22.55 0.18
C LEU A 49 2.39 -23.84 0.30
N THR A 50 1.09 -23.74 0.56
CA THR A 50 0.19 -24.91 0.64
C THR A 50 -0.21 -25.45 -0.74
N GLY A 51 -0.02 -24.66 -1.79
CA GLY A 51 -0.31 -25.07 -3.17
C GLY A 51 -1.80 -25.22 -3.49
N LYS A 52 -2.70 -24.66 -2.68
CA LYS A 52 -4.16 -24.75 -2.89
C LYS A 52 -4.69 -23.58 -3.73
N PRO A 53 -4.98 -23.79 -5.04
CA PRO A 53 -5.25 -22.69 -5.97
C PRO A 53 -6.50 -21.87 -5.61
N ASN A 54 -7.57 -22.50 -5.12
CA ASN A 54 -8.81 -21.79 -4.76
C ASN A 54 -8.61 -20.85 -3.57
N GLU A 55 -7.95 -21.32 -2.51
CA GLU A 55 -7.65 -20.52 -1.30
C GLU A 55 -6.68 -19.37 -1.63
N ILE A 56 -5.73 -19.58 -2.54
CA ILE A 56 -4.82 -18.53 -3.04
C ILE A 56 -5.60 -17.45 -3.81
N SER A 57 -6.52 -17.84 -4.68
CA SER A 57 -7.35 -16.90 -5.46
C SER A 57 -8.24 -16.05 -4.56
N GLU A 58 -8.89 -16.65 -3.56
CA GLU A 58 -9.73 -15.91 -2.59
C GLU A 58 -8.89 -14.93 -1.76
N ALA A 59 -7.74 -15.38 -1.25
CA ALA A 59 -6.84 -14.52 -0.47
C ALA A 59 -6.26 -13.37 -1.32
N ALA A 60 -5.94 -13.62 -2.60
CA ALA A 60 -5.48 -12.58 -3.52
C ALA A 60 -6.56 -11.54 -3.79
N ALA A 61 -7.81 -11.97 -4.02
CA ALA A 61 -8.95 -11.06 -4.17
C ALA A 61 -9.19 -10.23 -2.90
N SER A 62 -9.05 -10.84 -1.72
CA SER A 62 -9.18 -10.10 -0.44
C SER A 62 -8.09 -9.05 -0.25
N VAL A 63 -6.86 -9.31 -0.71
CA VAL A 63 -5.79 -8.30 -0.71
C VAL A 63 -6.09 -7.16 -1.69
N GLU A 64 -6.61 -7.48 -2.88
CA GLU A 64 -6.94 -6.49 -3.90
C GLU A 64 -8.07 -5.54 -3.43
N VAL A 65 -9.13 -6.08 -2.84
CA VAL A 65 -10.21 -5.28 -2.24
C VAL A 65 -9.67 -4.40 -1.12
N ALA A 66 -8.87 -4.95 -0.21
CA ALA A 66 -8.28 -4.17 0.87
C ALA A 66 -7.34 -3.06 0.37
N LEU A 67 -6.67 -3.25 -0.77
CA LEU A 67 -5.86 -2.21 -1.41
C LEU A 67 -6.73 -1.11 -2.02
N GLN A 68 -7.84 -1.46 -2.66
CA GLN A 68 -8.80 -0.51 -3.20
C GLN A 68 -9.45 0.32 -2.08
N ASP A 69 -9.84 -0.33 -0.98
CA ASP A 69 -10.41 0.34 0.19
C ASP A 69 -9.41 1.29 0.88
N ALA A 70 -8.12 0.96 0.86
CA ALA A 70 -7.05 1.79 1.43
C ALA A 70 -6.57 2.92 0.51
N ALA A 71 -6.90 2.87 -0.79
CA ALA A 71 -6.51 3.87 -1.77
C ALA A 71 -6.91 5.32 -1.40
N PRO A 72 -8.14 5.63 -0.96
CA PRO A 72 -8.51 6.97 -0.55
C PRO A 72 -7.66 7.49 0.62
N ALA A 73 -7.41 6.68 1.63
CA ALA A 73 -6.55 7.08 2.76
C ALA A 73 -5.11 7.38 2.31
N PHE A 74 -4.54 6.61 1.39
CA PHE A 74 -3.22 6.91 0.82
C PHE A 74 -3.22 8.18 -0.04
N ALA A 75 -4.32 8.46 -0.74
CA ALA A 75 -4.48 9.70 -1.49
C ALA A 75 -4.51 10.92 -0.54
N GLU A 76 -5.25 10.84 0.56
CA GLU A 76 -5.30 11.91 1.57
C GLU A 76 -3.93 12.12 2.25
N ILE A 77 -3.19 11.03 2.55
CA ILE A 77 -1.81 11.10 3.05
C ILE A 77 -0.90 11.80 2.04
N THR A 78 -1.06 11.52 0.75
CA THR A 78 -0.29 12.16 -0.33
C THR A 78 -0.64 13.63 -0.47
N GLU A 79 -1.92 13.98 -0.37
CA GLU A 79 -2.39 15.37 -0.40
C GLU A 79 -1.85 16.15 0.81
N MET A 80 -1.90 15.56 2.00
CA MET A 80 -1.31 16.13 3.21
C MET A 80 0.19 16.38 3.02
N MET A 81 0.93 15.39 2.48
CA MET A 81 2.34 15.58 2.14
C MET A 81 2.55 16.73 1.14
N GLY A 82 1.72 16.83 0.11
CA GLY A 82 1.75 17.94 -0.84
C GLY A 82 1.52 19.30 -0.20
N ARG A 83 0.55 19.40 0.74
CA ARG A 83 0.29 20.62 1.52
C ARG A 83 1.46 20.98 2.45
N LEU A 84 2.17 19.99 2.98
CA LEU A 84 3.41 20.18 3.75
C LEU A 84 4.63 20.49 2.86
N GLY A 85 4.46 20.53 1.52
CA GLY A 85 5.56 20.68 0.56
C GLY A 85 6.52 19.49 0.52
N ALA A 86 6.11 18.35 1.06
CA ALA A 86 6.91 17.14 1.15
C ALA A 86 6.65 16.22 -0.05
N SER A 87 7.71 15.79 -0.73
CA SER A 87 7.62 14.79 -1.81
C SER A 87 7.62 13.34 -1.29
N ASN A 88 7.88 13.13 0.00
CA ASN A 88 7.91 11.82 0.65
C ASN A 88 7.75 11.94 2.18
N LEU A 89 7.49 10.82 2.85
CA LEU A 89 7.25 10.77 4.30
C LEU A 89 8.46 11.21 5.16
N ALA A 90 9.70 11.04 4.70
CA ALA A 90 10.87 11.50 5.45
C ALA A 90 11.00 13.02 5.43
N ALA A 91 10.74 13.63 4.27
CA ALA A 91 10.63 15.08 4.15
C ALA A 91 9.44 15.61 4.97
N ALA A 92 8.31 14.90 4.97
CA ALA A 92 7.16 15.25 5.81
C ALA A 92 7.52 15.20 7.31
N ALA A 93 8.22 14.16 7.77
CA ALA A 93 8.69 14.08 9.16
C ALA A 93 9.62 15.24 9.54
N ALA A 94 10.53 15.64 8.63
CA ALA A 94 11.41 16.78 8.84
C ALA A 94 10.63 18.11 8.91
N GLN A 95 9.65 18.31 8.01
CA GLN A 95 8.76 19.47 8.05
C GLN A 95 7.95 19.48 9.35
N LEU A 96 7.35 18.36 9.75
CA LEU A 96 6.58 18.25 11.00
C LEU A 96 7.40 18.62 12.24
N ARG A 97 8.69 18.24 12.31
CA ARG A 97 9.58 18.69 13.39
C ARG A 97 9.84 20.20 13.38
N HIS A 98 9.97 20.80 12.18
CA HIS A 98 10.12 22.25 12.05
C HIS A 98 8.87 23.01 12.50
N ILE A 99 7.68 22.41 12.33
CA ILE A 99 6.40 22.95 12.82
C ILE A 99 6.11 22.48 14.26
N GLU A 100 7.11 21.96 14.98
CA GLU A 100 7.03 21.44 16.37
C GLU A 100 6.02 20.29 16.61
N GLN A 101 5.57 19.61 15.54
CA GLN A 101 4.65 18.47 15.61
C GLN A 101 5.39 17.14 15.80
N THR A 102 5.85 16.90 17.03
CA THR A 102 6.73 15.76 17.37
C THR A 102 6.04 14.39 17.18
N ASP A 103 4.76 14.25 17.56
CA ASP A 103 4.01 12.98 17.43
C ASP A 103 3.77 12.60 15.96
N ALA A 104 3.30 13.55 15.16
CA ALA A 104 3.09 13.34 13.73
C ALA A 104 4.40 13.01 13.00
N ALA A 105 5.53 13.63 13.37
CA ALA A 105 6.83 13.29 12.80
C ALA A 105 7.22 11.82 13.07
N GLY A 106 7.00 11.34 14.30
CA GLY A 106 7.24 9.94 14.66
C GLY A 106 6.36 8.98 13.86
N LEU A 107 5.08 9.31 13.68
CA LEU A 107 4.15 8.51 12.88
C LEU A 107 4.52 8.47 11.39
N ALA A 108 4.98 9.59 10.82
CA ALA A 108 5.44 9.62 9.43
C ALA A 108 6.66 8.72 9.19
N ASP A 109 7.63 8.72 10.12
CA ASP A 109 8.79 7.83 10.09
C ASP A 109 8.38 6.35 10.25
N ALA A 110 7.45 6.06 11.17
CA ALA A 110 6.91 4.72 11.36
C ALA A 110 6.19 4.20 10.11
N LEU A 111 5.33 5.03 9.50
CA LEU A 111 4.61 4.72 8.27
C LEU A 111 5.57 4.44 7.12
N ARG A 112 6.63 5.23 6.97
CA ARG A 112 7.69 4.98 5.97
C ARG A 112 8.31 3.60 6.16
N GLY A 113 8.63 3.24 7.40
CA GLY A 113 9.16 1.92 7.74
C GLY A 113 8.19 0.80 7.39
N ALA A 114 6.91 0.96 7.74
CA ALA A 114 5.85 0.00 7.44
C ALA A 114 5.66 -0.19 5.94
N LEU A 115 5.59 0.90 5.16
CA LEU A 115 5.46 0.88 3.70
C LEU A 115 6.66 0.21 3.03
N SER A 116 7.88 0.48 3.49
CA SER A 116 9.08 -0.18 2.94
C SER A 116 9.04 -1.70 3.17
N ARG A 117 8.61 -2.14 4.35
CA ARG A 117 8.44 -3.58 4.65
C ARG A 117 7.30 -4.19 3.83
N PHE A 118 6.18 -3.48 3.70
CA PHE A 118 5.04 -3.88 2.88
C PHE A 118 5.44 -4.06 1.41
N ALA A 119 6.13 -3.09 0.81
CA ALA A 119 6.58 -3.15 -0.58
C ALA A 119 7.49 -4.37 -0.83
N LYS A 120 8.45 -4.63 0.08
CA LYS A 120 9.31 -5.83 0.00
C LYS A 120 8.49 -7.12 0.03
N ARG A 121 7.50 -7.20 0.93
CA ARG A 121 6.60 -8.37 1.02
C ARG A 121 5.75 -8.55 -0.22
N SER A 122 5.17 -7.47 -0.73
CA SER A 122 4.35 -7.49 -1.95
C SER A 122 5.14 -8.02 -3.13
N VAL A 123 6.37 -7.53 -3.35
CA VAL A 123 7.23 -8.00 -4.45
C VAL A 123 7.55 -9.49 -4.32
N ASN A 124 7.82 -9.97 -3.10
CA ASN A 124 8.08 -11.39 -2.86
C ASN A 124 6.86 -12.26 -3.16
N ALA A 125 5.67 -11.85 -2.71
CA ALA A 125 4.41 -12.54 -3.00
C ALA A 125 4.12 -12.58 -4.51
N THR A 126 4.29 -11.46 -5.22
CA THR A 126 4.12 -11.40 -6.68
C THR A 126 5.11 -12.32 -7.40
N ARG A 127 6.37 -12.34 -6.98
CA ARG A 127 7.39 -13.23 -7.56
C ARG A 127 7.00 -14.70 -7.39
N ARG A 128 6.51 -15.10 -6.22
CA ARG A 128 6.05 -16.48 -5.98
C ARG A 128 4.82 -16.83 -6.80
N ALA A 129 3.84 -15.94 -6.88
CA ALA A 129 2.66 -16.13 -7.73
C ALA A 129 3.05 -16.42 -9.19
N GLN A 130 4.02 -15.66 -9.73
CA GLN A 130 4.53 -15.88 -11.08
C GLN A 130 5.26 -17.21 -11.24
N GLN A 131 6.06 -17.62 -10.25
CA GLN A 131 6.74 -18.92 -10.26
C GLN A 131 5.75 -20.09 -10.22
N LEU A 132 4.73 -20.00 -9.38
CA LEU A 132 3.68 -21.02 -9.24
C LEU A 132 2.88 -21.16 -10.53
N ASN A 133 2.47 -20.06 -11.15
CA ASN A 133 1.77 -20.07 -12.45
C ASN A 133 2.61 -20.71 -13.57
N ARG A 134 3.91 -20.45 -13.60
CA ARG A 134 4.83 -21.08 -14.58
C ARG A 134 4.96 -22.58 -14.32
N GLY A 135 5.08 -23.00 -13.06
CA GLY A 135 5.15 -24.41 -12.66
C GLY A 135 3.88 -25.17 -13.03
N LEU A 136 2.70 -24.61 -12.72
CA LEU A 136 1.40 -25.17 -13.09
C LEU A 136 1.23 -25.29 -14.60
N SER A 137 1.58 -24.24 -15.36
CA SER A 137 1.52 -24.26 -16.82
C SER A 137 2.45 -25.32 -17.43
N ALA A 138 3.65 -25.51 -16.87
CA ALA A 138 4.57 -26.55 -17.30
C ALA A 138 4.06 -27.96 -16.98
N ALA A 139 3.50 -28.16 -15.78
CA ALA A 139 2.88 -29.43 -15.37
C ALA A 139 1.67 -29.78 -16.25
N LEU A 140 0.81 -28.81 -16.57
CA LEU A 140 -0.32 -29.00 -17.47
C LEU A 140 0.12 -29.39 -18.88
N ARG A 141 1.14 -28.71 -19.44
CA ARG A 141 1.70 -29.09 -20.75
C ARG A 141 2.33 -30.49 -20.72
N GLY A 142 2.98 -30.85 -19.62
CA GLY A 142 3.53 -32.19 -19.41
C GLY A 142 2.45 -33.27 -19.38
N LEU A 143 1.35 -33.04 -18.66
CA LEU A 143 0.19 -33.94 -18.63
C LEU A 143 -0.51 -34.02 -19.99
N GLN A 144 -0.65 -32.91 -20.71
CA GLN A 144 -1.18 -32.91 -22.07
C GLN A 144 -0.28 -33.71 -23.02
N ALA A 145 1.04 -33.55 -22.93
CA ALA A 145 1.98 -34.32 -23.74
C ALA A 145 1.93 -35.82 -23.44
N LEU A 146 1.79 -36.21 -22.16
CA LEU A 146 1.61 -37.60 -21.75
C LEU A 146 0.28 -38.18 -22.24
N GLY A 147 -0.82 -37.44 -22.09
CA GLY A 147 -2.14 -37.87 -22.58
C GLY A 147 -2.22 -37.98 -24.12
N VAL A 148 -1.50 -37.11 -24.85
CA VAL A 148 -1.38 -37.21 -26.31
C VAL A 148 -0.54 -38.41 -26.73
N GLN A 149 0.52 -38.76 -25.99
CA GLN A 149 1.31 -39.96 -26.25
C GLN A 149 0.52 -41.25 -25.96
N GLU A 150 -0.30 -41.27 -24.90
CA GLU A 150 -1.16 -42.42 -24.58
C GLU A 150 -2.25 -42.63 -25.63
N ALA A 151 -2.91 -41.55 -26.06
CA ALA A 151 -3.90 -41.61 -27.15
C ALA A 151 -3.26 -42.02 -28.50
N GLY A 152 -2.07 -41.52 -28.80
CA GLY A 152 -1.33 -41.89 -30.02
C GLY A 152 -0.88 -43.35 -30.04
N ARG A 153 -0.51 -43.92 -28.88
CA ARG A 153 -0.13 -45.34 -28.77
C ARG A 153 -1.33 -46.27 -28.97
N LEU A 154 -2.49 -45.95 -28.40
CA LEU A 154 -3.71 -46.75 -28.53
C LEU A 154 -4.27 -46.77 -29.97
N ILE A 155 -4.03 -45.73 -30.76
CA ILE A 155 -4.42 -45.68 -32.18
C ILE A 155 -3.43 -46.46 -33.07
N ALA A 156 -2.16 -46.56 -32.67
CA ALA A 156 -1.15 -47.31 -33.41
C ALA A 156 -1.18 -48.84 -33.16
N GLU A 157 -1.84 -49.28 -32.08
CA GLU A 157 -2.01 -50.70 -31.72
C GLU A 157 -3.39 -51.27 -32.13
N ALA A 158 -4.28 -50.47 -32.72
CA ALA A 158 -5.61 -50.86 -33.24
C ALA A 158 -5.59 -51.00 -34.77
#